data_AF-A0A355GLI7-F1
#
_entry.id   AF-A0A355GLI7-F1
#
_cell.length_a   1.000
_cell.length_b   1.000
_cell.length_c   1.000
_cell.angle_alpha   90.00
_cell.angle_beta   90.00
_cell.angle_gamma   90.00
#
_symmetry.space_group_name_H-M   'P 1'
#
loop_
_entity.id
_entity.type
_entity.pdbx_description
1 polymer ?
#
loop_
_entity_poly.entity_id
_entity_poly.type
_entity_poly.pdbx_seq_one_letter_code
_entity_poly.pdbx_strand_id
1 'polypeptide(L)'
;SADFENFLQPRPDLKPVMESELEAIVMKLAEARWPWRIHATYDETIDRFLNVFERVHRAHPIDDLRWFIDHAETVSDRNLERIQKLGGGIAIQHRMAYQGEYFIRRYGVEEVKRHPPVRQML
;
A
#
# COMPACT_ATOMS: atom_id res chain seq x y z
N SER A 1 -0.07 13.20 -16.07
CA SER A 1 -1.10 13.58 -15.08
C SER A 1 -1.32 12.38 -14.20
N ALA A 2 -0.87 12.49 -12.95
CA ALA A 2 -1.08 11.47 -11.93
C ALA A 2 -2.55 11.36 -11.57
N ASP A 3 -2.89 10.26 -10.89
CA ASP A 3 -4.14 9.98 -10.21
C ASP A 3 -4.44 11.11 -9.19
N PHE A 4 -4.93 12.23 -9.71
CA PHE A 4 -5.48 13.35 -8.95
C PHE A 4 -6.99 13.20 -9.02
N GLU A 5 -7.56 12.93 -7.86
CA GLU A 5 -8.98 12.77 -7.61
C GLU A 5 -9.84 13.85 -8.29
N ASN A 6 -10.62 13.44 -9.29
CA ASN A 6 -11.93 14.04 -9.53
C ASN A 6 -12.96 12.92 -9.62
N PHE A 7 -13.66 12.68 -8.51
CA PHE A 7 -14.64 11.61 -8.30
C PHE A 7 -15.91 11.71 -9.17
N LEU A 8 -15.91 12.54 -10.23
CA LEU A 8 -17.05 12.77 -11.12
C LEU A 8 -16.81 12.35 -12.58
N GLN A 9 -15.63 11.82 -12.93
CA GLN A 9 -15.31 11.43 -14.32
C GLN A 9 -14.85 9.97 -14.43
N PRO A 10 -15.15 9.29 -15.55
CA PRO A 10 -14.65 7.93 -15.82
C PRO A 10 -13.12 7.89 -15.79
N ARG A 11 -12.58 6.73 -15.36
CA ARG A 11 -11.15 6.49 -15.08
C ARG A 11 -10.24 7.13 -16.13
N PRO A 12 -9.25 7.98 -15.73
CA PRO A 12 -8.23 8.43 -16.65
C PRO A 12 -7.35 7.25 -17.06
N ASP A 13 -7.11 7.10 -18.36
CA ASP A 13 -6.16 6.13 -18.89
C ASP A 13 -4.74 6.56 -18.48
N LEU A 14 -4.12 5.81 -17.57
CA LEU A 14 -2.78 6.11 -17.06
C LEU A 14 -1.76 5.81 -18.15
N LYS A 15 -1.32 6.87 -18.85
CA LYS A 15 -0.36 6.81 -19.95
C LYS A 15 0.88 5.97 -19.60
N PRO A 16 1.48 5.25 -20.57
CA PRO A 16 2.71 4.46 -20.38
C PRO A 16 3.92 5.26 -19.86
N VAL A 17 3.87 6.59 -19.93
CA VAL A 17 4.93 7.49 -19.46
C VAL A 17 5.02 7.51 -17.93
N MET A 18 3.94 7.13 -17.23
CA MET A 18 3.85 7.20 -15.78
C MET A 18 4.92 6.34 -15.09
N GLU A 19 5.16 5.12 -15.54
CA GLU A 19 6.15 4.23 -14.92
C GLU A 19 7.57 4.78 -15.02
N SER A 20 7.94 5.34 -16.18
CA SER A 20 9.27 5.93 -16.36
C SER A 20 9.48 7.17 -15.49
N GLU A 21 8.45 8.01 -15.33
CA GLU A 21 8.52 9.18 -14.45
C GLU A 21 8.58 8.77 -12.98
N LEU A 22 7.74 7.81 -12.57
CA LEU A 22 7.72 7.28 -11.22
C LEU A 22 9.05 6.61 -10.86
N GLU A 23 9.61 5.80 -11.76
CA GLU A 23 10.89 5.12 -11.55
C GLU A 23 12.02 6.12 -11.30
N ALA A 24 12.09 7.19 -12.11
CA ALA A 24 13.09 8.24 -11.92
C ALA A 24 12.96 8.96 -10.56
N ILE A 25 11.74 9.14 -10.05
CA ILE A 25 11.49 9.77 -8.74
C ILE A 25 11.86 8.80 -7.61
N VAL A 26 11.36 7.57 -7.66
CA VAL A 26 11.57 6.56 -6.62
C VAL A 26 13.05 6.18 -6.53
N MET A 27 13.77 6.15 -7.66
CA MET A 27 15.22 5.97 -7.69
C MET A 27 15.93 7.05 -6.86
N LYS A 28 15.61 8.32 -7.09
CA LYS A 28 16.22 9.44 -6.34
C LYS A 28 15.89 9.39 -4.85
N LEU A 29 14.67 9.01 -4.50
CA LEU A 29 14.26 8.84 -3.10
C LEU A 29 15.01 7.69 -2.44
N ALA A 30 15.19 6.57 -3.15
CA ALA A 30 15.94 5.41 -2.67
C ALA A 30 17.43 5.73 -2.49
N GLU A 31 18.05 6.41 -3.46
CA GLU A 31 19.43 6.91 -3.38
C GLU A 31 19.64 7.84 -2.17
N ALA A 32 18.70 8.75 -1.94
CA ALA A 32 18.73 9.68 -0.81
C ALA A 32 18.29 9.05 0.52
N ARG A 33 17.81 7.79 0.50
CA ARG A 33 17.21 7.06 1.62
C ARG A 33 16.07 7.82 2.30
N TRP A 34 15.22 8.47 1.50
CA TRP A 34 14.08 9.23 2.01
C TRP A 34 12.81 8.36 1.99
N PRO A 35 12.05 8.31 3.10
CA PRO A 35 10.75 7.65 3.12
C PRO A 35 9.75 8.42 2.25
N TRP A 36 8.75 7.71 1.71
CA TRP A 36 7.69 8.34 0.91
C TRP A 36 6.31 7.72 1.16
N ARG A 37 5.28 8.44 0.72
CA ARG A 37 3.90 7.95 0.64
C ARG A 37 3.37 8.24 -0.75
N ILE A 38 2.57 7.32 -1.28
CA ILE A 38 1.97 7.46 -2.59
C ILE A 38 0.51 7.00 -2.56
N HIS A 39 -0.37 7.75 -3.24
CA HIS A 39 -1.78 7.40 -3.37
C HIS A 39 -1.97 6.32 -4.43
N ALA A 40 -2.66 5.22 -4.07
CA ALA A 40 -3.19 4.28 -5.05
C ALA A 40 -4.42 3.56 -4.48
N THR A 41 -5.58 3.82 -5.07
CA THR A 41 -6.86 3.23 -4.61
C THR A 41 -7.07 1.81 -5.18
N TYR A 42 -6.71 1.59 -6.45
CA TYR A 42 -7.03 0.36 -7.18
C TYR A 42 -5.84 -0.59 -7.35
N ASP A 43 -6.10 -1.90 -7.36
CA ASP A 43 -5.09 -2.96 -7.47
C ASP A 43 -4.26 -2.86 -8.75
N GLU A 44 -4.87 -2.46 -9.86
CA GLU A 44 -4.19 -2.30 -11.14
C GLU A 44 -3.13 -1.20 -11.10
N THR A 45 -3.40 -0.10 -10.38
CA THR A 45 -2.42 0.97 -10.15
C THR A 45 -1.33 0.50 -9.20
N ILE A 46 -1.71 -0.19 -8.11
CA ILE A 46 -0.78 -0.77 -7.14
C ILE A 46 0.17 -1.75 -7.81
N ASP A 47 -0.32 -2.63 -8.69
CA ASP A 47 0.51 -3.58 -9.43
C ASP A 47 1.58 -2.85 -10.25
N ARG A 48 1.21 -1.79 -10.98
CA ARG A 48 2.14 -0.99 -11.78
C ARG A 48 3.19 -0.29 -10.91
N PHE A 49 2.80 0.23 -9.75
CA PHE A 49 3.74 0.83 -8.81
C PHE A 49 4.71 -0.20 -8.25
N LEU A 50 4.21 -1.36 -7.84
CA LEU A 50 5.04 -2.44 -7.33
C LEU A 50 6.02 -2.95 -8.39
N ASN A 51 5.63 -3.00 -9.66
CA ASN A 51 6.54 -3.33 -10.76
C ASN A 51 7.71 -2.33 -10.85
N VAL A 52 7.47 -1.04 -10.58
CA VAL A 52 8.52 -0.01 -10.50
C VAL A 52 9.37 -0.20 -9.24
N PHE A 53 8.74 -0.40 -8.09
CA PHE A 53 9.43 -0.53 -6.81
C PHE A 53 10.34 -1.76 -6.79
N GLU A 54 9.95 -2.88 -7.40
CA GLU A 54 10.79 -4.06 -7.59
C GLU A 54 12.00 -3.80 -8.48
N ARG A 55 11.87 -2.95 -9.52
CA ARG A 55 13.01 -2.53 -10.36
C ARG A 55 13.98 -1.67 -9.57
N VAL A 56 13.47 -0.68 -8.84
CA VAL A 56 14.31 0.20 -8.00
C VAL A 56 14.97 -0.60 -6.88
N HIS A 57 14.24 -1.47 -6.19
CA HIS A 57 14.76 -2.30 -5.09
C HIS A 57 15.99 -3.12 -5.50
N ARG A 58 16.03 -3.61 -6.76
CA ARG A 58 17.21 -4.35 -7.27
C ARG A 58 18.47 -3.49 -7.38
N ALA A 59 18.33 -2.19 -7.58
CA ALA A 59 19.45 -1.25 -7.66
C ALA A 59 19.75 -0.62 -6.28
N HIS A 60 18.71 -0.21 -5.57
CA HIS A 60 18.78 0.45 -4.26
C HIS A 60 17.72 -0.19 -3.35
N PRO A 61 18.11 -1.02 -2.37
CA PRO A 61 17.17 -1.64 -1.44
C PRO A 61 16.30 -0.61 -0.73
N ILE A 62 15.00 -0.89 -0.67
CA ILE A 62 13.95 0.00 -0.14
C ILE A 62 13.14 -0.62 1.01
N ASP A 63 13.46 -1.85 1.38
CA ASP A 63 12.79 -2.64 2.42
C ASP A 63 12.94 -2.07 3.83
N ASP A 64 13.89 -1.14 4.02
CA ASP A 64 14.10 -0.41 5.26
C ASP A 64 13.70 1.09 5.19
N LEU A 65 13.19 1.56 4.04
CA LEU A 65 12.92 2.98 3.78
C LEU A 65 11.54 3.46 4.24
N ARG A 66 10.74 2.63 4.92
CA ARG A 66 9.43 3.00 5.51
C ARG A 66 8.52 3.76 4.54
N TRP A 67 8.27 3.17 3.38
CA TRP A 67 7.35 3.74 2.40
C TRP A 67 5.94 3.16 2.53
N PHE A 68 4.92 3.93 2.10
CA PHE A 68 3.51 3.51 2.23
C PHE A 68 2.69 3.78 0.98
N ILE A 69 1.71 2.91 0.72
CA ILE A 69 0.60 3.17 -0.20
C ILE A 69 -0.60 3.66 0.60
N ASP A 70 -1.13 4.81 0.23
CA ASP A 70 -2.35 5.34 0.81
C ASP A 70 -3.57 4.72 0.11
N HIS A 71 -4.65 4.52 0.89
CA HIS A 71 -5.93 3.94 0.46
C HIS A 71 -5.90 2.43 0.23
N ALA A 72 -5.28 1.97 -0.85
CA ALA A 72 -5.20 0.56 -1.24
C ALA A 72 -6.54 -0.21 -1.16
N GLU A 73 -7.65 0.44 -1.50
CA GLU A 73 -9.01 -0.04 -1.20
C GLU A 73 -9.34 -1.38 -1.85
N THR A 74 -8.79 -1.66 -3.04
CA THR A 74 -9.06 -2.91 -3.77
C THR A 74 -7.85 -3.84 -3.86
N VAL A 75 -6.80 -3.63 -3.04
CA VAL A 75 -5.54 -4.39 -3.14
C VAL A 75 -5.76 -5.90 -3.03
N SER A 76 -5.14 -6.67 -3.93
CA SER A 76 -5.19 -8.13 -3.95
C SER A 76 -4.21 -8.76 -2.97
N ASP A 77 -4.48 -10.01 -2.55
CA ASP A 77 -3.57 -10.79 -1.69
C ASP A 77 -2.16 -10.89 -2.28
N ARG A 78 -2.05 -11.06 -3.60
CA ARG A 78 -0.77 -11.07 -4.32
C ARG A 78 0.00 -9.76 -4.09
N ASN A 79 -0.66 -8.61 -4.21
CA ASN A 79 -0.01 -7.32 -4.03
C ASN A 79 0.25 -6.99 -2.56
N LEU A 80 -0.57 -7.48 -1.62
CA LEU A 80 -0.26 -7.43 -0.19
C LEU A 80 1.04 -8.15 0.15
N GLU A 81 1.25 -9.36 -0.39
CA GLU A 81 2.51 -10.09 -0.20
C GLU A 81 3.71 -9.34 -0.77
N ARG A 82 3.56 -8.72 -1.94
CA ARG A 82 4.63 -7.94 -2.58
C ARG A 82 4.98 -6.70 -1.77
N ILE A 83 3.97 -5.98 -1.27
CA ILE A 83 4.17 -4.83 -0.37
C ILE A 83 4.97 -5.27 0.87
N GLN A 84 4.57 -6.38 1.51
CA GLN A 84 5.28 -6.92 2.67
C GLN A 84 6.72 -7.32 2.35
N LYS A 85 6.95 -8.04 1.24
CA LYS A 85 8.29 -8.48 0.79
C LYS A 85 9.23 -7.31 0.49
N LEU A 86 8.69 -6.17 0.06
CA LEU A 86 9.43 -4.95 -0.24
C LEU A 86 9.49 -3.97 0.95
N GLY A 87 9.08 -4.40 2.16
CA GLY A 87 9.13 -3.58 3.38
C GLY A 87 8.18 -2.39 3.41
N GLY A 88 7.15 -2.38 2.56
CA GLY A 88 6.15 -1.33 2.48
C GLY A 88 4.99 -1.50 3.46
N GLY A 89 4.29 -0.40 3.71
CA GLY A 89 3.04 -0.41 4.47
C GLY A 89 1.85 0.11 3.67
N ILE A 90 0.66 -0.05 4.24
CA ILE A 90 -0.58 0.57 3.74
C ILE A 90 -1.11 1.51 4.81
N ALA A 91 -1.49 2.72 4.41
CA ALA A 91 -2.12 3.68 5.28
C ALA A 91 -3.57 3.94 4.83
N ILE A 92 -4.52 3.40 5.58
CA ILE A 92 -5.96 3.55 5.35
C ILE A 92 -6.49 4.77 6.11
N GLN A 93 -7.24 5.66 5.44
CA GLN A 93 -7.97 6.73 6.13
C GLN A 93 -9.26 6.17 6.75
N HIS A 94 -9.51 6.56 8.01
CA HIS A 94 -10.45 5.96 8.97
C HIS A 94 -11.93 5.74 8.56
N ARG A 95 -12.39 6.14 7.37
CA ARG A 95 -13.80 5.90 6.98
C ARG A 95 -14.09 4.46 6.55
N MET A 96 -13.09 3.74 6.03
CA MET A 96 -13.23 2.31 5.64
C MET A 96 -12.75 1.34 6.73
N ALA A 97 -11.92 1.80 7.67
CA ALA A 97 -11.35 0.95 8.74
C ALA A 97 -12.41 0.32 9.67
N TYR A 98 -13.59 0.93 9.81
CA TYR A 98 -14.66 0.43 10.68
C TYR A 98 -15.44 -0.77 10.12
N GLN A 99 -15.32 -1.11 8.83
CA GLN A 99 -15.99 -2.31 8.30
C GLN A 99 -15.13 -3.58 8.44
N GLY A 100 -13.81 -3.45 8.54
CA GLY A 100 -12.89 -4.57 8.79
C GLY A 100 -12.97 -5.11 10.23
N GLU A 101 -13.10 -4.22 11.22
CA GLU A 101 -13.40 -4.64 12.61
C GLU A 101 -14.77 -5.32 12.73
N TYR A 102 -15.72 -4.98 11.86
CA TYR A 102 -17.01 -5.65 11.77
C TYR A 102 -16.90 -7.08 11.21
N PHE A 103 -15.92 -7.34 10.34
CA PHE A 103 -15.64 -8.67 9.77
C PHE A 103 -14.94 -9.58 10.79
N ILE A 104 -13.95 -9.06 11.53
CA ILE A 104 -13.28 -9.81 12.62
C ILE A 104 -14.27 -10.10 13.77
N ARG A 105 -15.23 -9.21 14.04
CA ARG A 105 -16.34 -9.47 14.99
C ARG A 105 -17.40 -10.45 14.48
N ARG A 106 -17.58 -10.61 13.16
CA ARG A 106 -18.64 -11.41 12.55
C ARG A 106 -18.22 -12.85 12.21
N TYR A 107 -16.93 -13.12 12.08
CA TYR A 107 -16.39 -14.48 11.85
C TYR A 107 -16.05 -15.28 13.12
N GLY A 108 -16.27 -14.73 14.32
CA GLY A 108 -16.46 -15.53 15.54
C GLY A 108 -15.26 -16.34 16.05
N VAL A 109 -14.60 -15.82 17.10
CA VAL A 109 -14.33 -16.41 18.45
C VAL A 109 -14.26 -17.94 18.65
N GLU A 110 -13.89 -18.79 17.70
CA GLU A 110 -13.64 -20.21 18.03
C GLU A 110 -12.24 -20.50 18.59
N GLU A 111 -11.39 -19.48 18.71
CA GLU A 111 -10.15 -19.57 19.50
C GLU A 111 -9.97 -18.46 20.57
N VAL A 112 -11.02 -17.71 20.90
CA VAL A 112 -10.95 -16.62 21.92
C VAL A 112 -11.64 -17.00 23.24
N LYS A 113 -12.09 -18.26 23.41
CA LYS A 113 -12.79 -18.76 24.61
C LYS A 113 -11.91 -19.02 25.85
N ARG A 114 -10.68 -18.53 25.93
CA ARG A 114 -9.88 -18.53 27.17
C ARG A 114 -9.31 -17.13 27.44
N HIS A 115 -10.18 -16.29 27.99
CA HIS A 115 -10.03 -14.93 28.54
C HIS A 115 -8.70 -14.60 29.31
N PRO A 116 -8.44 -13.33 29.73
CA PRO A 116 -7.82 -12.18 29.02
C PRO A 116 -6.70 -11.53 29.94
N PRO A 117 -6.21 -10.26 29.84
CA PRO A 117 -6.45 -9.16 28.90
C PRO A 117 -5.17 -8.51 28.32
N VAL A 118 -5.44 -7.50 27.49
CA VAL A 118 -4.69 -6.35 26.94
C VAL A 118 -3.74 -5.63 27.94
N ARG A 119 -3.15 -6.32 28.93
CA ARG A 119 -2.31 -5.73 29.99
C ARG A 119 -0.83 -6.12 29.92
N GLN A 120 -0.42 -6.83 28.87
CA GLN A 120 0.99 -7.18 28.62
C GLN A 120 1.56 -6.56 27.34
N MET A 121 0.83 -5.65 26.69
CA MET A 121 1.29 -4.93 25.49
C MET A 121 1.83 -3.54 25.85
N LEU A 122 2.94 -3.51 26.59
CA LEU A 122 3.98 -2.47 26.45
C LEU A 122 5.10 -3.07 25.62
#